data_AF-A0A0B7J3D9-F1
#
_entry.id   AF-A0A0B7J3D9-F1
#
_cell.length_a   1.000
_cell.length_b   1.000
_cell.length_c   1.000
_cell.angle_alpha   90.00
_cell.angle_beta   90.00
_cell.angle_gamma   90.00
#
_symmetry.space_group_name_H-M   'P 1'
#
loop_
_entity.id
_entity.type
_entity.pdbx_description
1 polymer ?
#
loop_
_entity_poly.entity_id
_entity_poly.type
_entity_poly.pdbx_seq_one_letter_code
_entity_poly.pdbx_strand_id
1 'polypeptide(L)' 'MASSYSYDLRMKLFKALDDGLSIVKACKIFNIGRNTIYRWKTLKWETGKSKTLWSSKGL' A
#
# COMPACT_ATOMS: atom_id res chain seq x y z
N MET A 1 -13.34 -14.10 -2.42
CA MET A 1 -13.53 -12.66 -2.66
C MET A 1 -12.24 -11.94 -2.31
N ALA A 2 -11.52 -11.42 -3.30
CA ALA A 2 -10.41 -10.51 -3.03
C ALA A 2 -11.00 -9.21 -2.52
N SER A 3 -11.09 -9.05 -1.19
CA SER A 3 -11.46 -7.78 -0.58
C SER A 3 -10.35 -6.79 -0.97
N SER A 4 -10.60 -6.01 -2.02
CA SER A 4 -9.66 -5.00 -2.47
C SER A 4 -9.55 -3.97 -1.37
N TYR A 5 -8.37 -3.87 -0.76
CA TYR A 5 -8.13 -2.85 0.27
C TYR A 5 -8.51 -1.48 -0.28
N SER A 6 -9.34 -0.75 0.46
CA SER A 6 -9.79 0.57 0.04
C SER A 6 -8.60 1.48 -0.27
N TYR A 7 -8.73 2.27 -1.33
CA TYR A 7 -7.70 3.21 -1.76
C TYR A 7 -7.27 4.15 -0.62
N ASP A 8 -8.22 4.59 0.21
CA ASP A 8 -7.99 5.35 1.43
C ASP A 8 -7.00 4.68 2.39
N LEU A 9 -7.14 3.38 2.60
CA LEU A 9 -6.29 2.62 3.52
C LEU A 9 -4.85 2.52 2.98
N ARG A 10 -4.70 2.37 1.66
CA ARG A 10 -3.40 2.42 0.98
C ARG A 10 -2.75 3.80 1.14
N MET A 11 -3.50 4.87 0.90
CA MET A 11 -2.96 6.24 1.04
C MET A 11 -2.54 6.53 2.49
N LYS A 12 -3.36 6.14 3.47
CA LYS A 12 -3.03 6.30 4.90
C LYS A 12 -1.79 5.49 5.29
N LEU A 13 -1.67 4.26 4.80
CA LEU A 13 -0.48 3.43 4.99
C LEU A 13 0.76 4.13 4.42
N PHE A 14 0.70 4.58 3.16
CA PHE A 14 1.86 5.23 2.53
C PHE A 14 2.22 6.55 3.20
N LYS A 15 1.23 7.34 3.64
CA LYS A 15 1.48 8.56 4.41
C LYS A 15 2.21 8.25 5.71
N ALA A 16 1.80 7.21 6.44
CA ALA A 16 2.50 6.79 7.65
C ALA A 16 3.93 6.31 7.34
N LEU A 17 4.12 5.53 6.26
CA LEU A 17 5.46 5.08 5.86
C LEU A 17 6.38 6.24 5.45
N ASP A 18 5.84 7.28 4.80
CA ASP A 18 6.56 8.49 4.39
C ASP A 18 6.96 9.37 5.59
N ASP A 19 6.09 9.42 6.61
CA ASP A 19 6.34 10.06 7.91
C ASP A 19 7.45 9.36 8.74
N GLY A 20 8.08 8.31 8.19
CA GLY A 20 9.15 7.56 8.85
C GLY A 20 8.68 6.39 9.70
N LEU A 21 7.41 6.01 9.62
CA LEU A 21 6.86 4.89 10.38
C LEU A 21 7.40 3.56 9.83
N SER A 22 7.96 2.74 10.71
CA SER A 22 8.51 1.44 10.31
C SER A 22 7.43 0.52 9.74
N ILE A 23 7.75 -0.20 8.67
CA ILE A 23 6.87 -1.19 8.01
C ILE A 23 6.28 -2.18 9.00
N VAL A 24 7.03 -2.58 10.03
CA VAL A 24 6.57 -3.51 11.08
C VAL A 24 5.46 -2.89 11.94
N LYS A 25 5.58 -1.60 12.28
CA LYS A 25 4.53 -0.87 13.01
C LYS A 25 3.31 -0.64 12.13
N ALA A 26 3.51 -0.26 10.87
CA ALA A 26 2.44 -0.07 9.90
C ALA A 26 1.64 -1.37 9.66
N CYS A 27 2.32 -2.52 9.56
CA CYS A 27 1.70 -3.84 9.48
C CYS A 27 0.73 -4.11 10.64
N LYS A 28 1.13 -3.77 11.88
CA LYS A 28 0.28 -3.93 13.07
C LYS A 28 -0.90 -2.96 13.09
N ILE A 29 -0.67 -1.69 12.78
CA ILE A 29 -1.69 -0.63 12.83
C ILE A 29 -2.77 -0.84 11.77
N PHE A 30 -2.36 -1.18 10.55
CA PHE A 30 -3.29 -1.32 9.42
C PHE A 30 -3.76 -2.77 9.21
N ASN A 31 -3.28 -3.71 10.03
CA ASN A 31 -3.54 -5.16 9.90
C ASN A 31 -3.20 -5.73 8.50
N ILE A 32 -2.22 -5.13 7.81
CA ILE A 32 -1.81 -5.54 6.47
C ILE A 32 -0.56 -6.41 6.57
N GLY A 33 -0.58 -7.57 5.92
CA GLY A 33 0.60 -8.44 5.86
C GLY A 33 1.81 -7.76 5.20
N ARG A 34 3.01 -8.01 5.74
CA ARG A 34 4.28 -7.47 5.21
C ARG A 34 4.43 -7.70 3.71
N ASN A 35 4.06 -8.88 3.21
CA ASN A 35 4.14 -9.23 1.80
C ASN A 35 3.34 -8.25 0.90
N THR A 36 2.15 -7.86 1.35
CA THR A 36 1.30 -6.90 0.62
C THR A 36 1.95 -5.52 0.58
N ILE A 37 2.54 -5.06 1.69
CA ILE A 37 3.25 -3.77 1.75
C ILE A 37 4.47 -3.78 0.82
N TYR A 38 5.25 -4.86 0.81
CA TYR A 38 6.38 -5.01 -0.13
C TYR A 38 5.91 -4.98 -1.58
N ARG A 39 4.86 -5.74 -1.92
CA ARG A 39 4.28 -5.70 -3.27
C ARG A 39 3.82 -4.29 -3.65
N TRP A 40 3.18 -3.56 -2.76
CA TRP A 40 2.75 -2.18 -3.02
C TRP A 40 3.94 -1.21 -3.16
N LYS A 41 5.03 -1.43 -2.41
CA LYS A 41 6.27 -0.66 -2.53
C LYS A 41 6.96 -0.92 -3.87
N THR A 42 7.05 -2.18 -4.29
CA THR A 42 7.56 -2.57 -5.61
C THR A 42 6.70 -1.98 -6.72
N LEU A 43 5.38 -2.09 -6.62
CA LEU A 43 4.45 -1.46 -7.57
C LEU A 43 4.62 0.06 -7.62
N LYS A 44 4.83 0.75 -6.50
CA LYS A 44 5.09 2.20 -6.46
C LYS A 44 6.41 2.55 -7.17
N TRP A 45 7.44 1.71 -7.05
CA TRP A 45 8.74 1.91 -7.69
C TRP A 45 8.72 1.59 -9.20
N GLU A 46 8.10 0.47 -9.58
CA GLU A 46 7.91 0.07 -10.98
C GLU A 46 6.99 1.04 -11.73
N THR A 47 5.97 1.58 -11.04
CA THR A 47 5.03 2.59 -11.59
C THR A 47 5.59 4.01 -11.44
N GLY A 48 6.89 4.22 -11.73
CA GLY A 48 7.56 5.53 -11.68
C GLY A 48 6.92 6.63 -12.56
N LYS A 49 5.83 6.34 -13.28
CA LYS A 49 4.97 7.31 -13.96
C LYS A 49 3.49 6.87 -13.86
N SER A 50 2.66 7.83 -13.44
CA SER A 50 1.21 7.95 -13.71
C SER A 50 0.22 7.29 -12.74
N LYS A 51 -0.62 8.18 -12.19
CA LYS A 51 -1.70 8.09 -11.18
C LYS A 51 -2.83 7.06 -11.44
N THR A 52 -2.77 6.24 -12.49
CA THR A 52 -3.96 5.63 -13.11
C THR A 52 -4.16 4.12 -12.91
N LEU A 53 -3.28 3.40 -12.22
CA LEU A 53 -3.40 1.93 -12.07
C LEU A 53 -3.97 1.43 -10.73
N TRP A 54 -4.12 2.30 -9.74
CA TRP A 54 -4.62 1.90 -8.40
C TRP A 54 -6.10 1.55 -8.38
N SER A 55 -6.87 2.05 -9.36
CA SER A 55 -8.31 1.80 -9.49
C SER A 55 -8.67 0.55 -10.30
N SER A 56 -7.75 0.01 -11.12
CA SER A 56 -8.08 -1.07 -12.07
C SER A 56 -7.65 -2.47 -11.64
N LYS A 57 -6.76 -2.61 -10.65
CA LYS A 57 -6.42 -3.93 -10.09
C LYS A 57 -7.02 -4.06 -8.71
N GLY A 58 -8.25 -4.60 -8.66
CA GLY A 58 -8.93 -5.07 -7.47
C GLY A 58 -8.20 -6.26 -6.82
N LEU A 59 -7.06 -5.97 -6.20
CA LEU A 59 -6.30 -6.85 -5.32
C LEU A 59 -6.32 -6.29 -3.89
#